data_AF-A0A812LX66-F1
#
_entry.id   AF-A0A812LX66-F1
#
_cell.length_a   1.000
_cell.length_b   1.000
_cell.length_c   1.000
_cell.angle_alpha   90.00
_cell.angle_beta   90.00
_cell.angle_gamma   90.00
#
_symmetry.space_group_name_H-M   'P 1'
#
loop_
_entity.id
_entity.type
_entity.pdbx_description
1 polymer ?
#
loop_
_entity_poly.entity_id
_entity_poly.type
_entity_poly.pdbx_seq_one_letter_code
_entity_poly.pdbx_strand_id
1 'polypeptide(L)'
;MPLLRQLLFATAGLAVADNLTTRQLRGSCIPSYNVNCMHNPTCCDPTTTCYAKDHAVAVCLHSCQPGIHSNDLPQYQTPWTCDVVGKAPPGPPPAPLPAPAAPTHQESNGKCTANYHVNCMQNPTCCDPKSKCYAKDDAVAICRESCEPGIHLDDPPQWQTPWSCSLVSSSPTLDPRPDHPQPPQPPQPTSLSRPSSGQLMEFVMYRAQNDADYELENVNAGNLEGIMWYLQNEVFSGVYGPGPKFGITRILRIKVLVRATQPLVDKGMNFGIRVAFDSGKCTGPDCAMDWSDYGYNVGCNKLGDWPFPTYDTHFDGGIWYSLPGACPSLSYLHETDDPACKINEPGGKCPGIPTGAGDCTWNYENAGELRLTDLYRDRDHKAFWAGNSDAENQRKVEVARDLFVAKYGPDPPVPPCDFSQAKVFGR
;
A
#
# COMPACT_ATOMS: atom_id res chain seq x y z
N MET A 1 42.93 -63.37 3.87
CA MET A 1 42.89 -63.02 5.32
C MET A 1 43.98 -61.99 5.58
N PRO A 2 43.77 -60.93 6.39
CA PRO A 2 42.72 -60.75 7.39
C PRO A 2 41.80 -59.52 7.15
N LEU A 3 40.49 -59.64 7.39
CA LEU A 3 39.73 -59.17 8.58
C LEU A 3 39.63 -57.64 8.66
N LEU A 4 38.48 -56.96 8.57
CA LEU A 4 37.14 -57.19 9.12
C LEU A 4 37.11 -57.48 10.63
N ARG A 5 36.84 -56.43 11.42
CA ARG A 5 36.18 -56.41 12.74
C ARG A 5 35.39 -55.09 12.73
N GLN A 6 34.06 -54.97 12.83
CA GLN A 6 33.03 -55.74 13.54
C GLN A 6 33.41 -56.05 14.99
N LEU A 7 32.83 -55.28 15.92
CA LEU A 7 31.76 -55.66 16.86
C LEU A 7 31.80 -54.62 18.01
N LEU A 8 30.77 -53.80 18.26
CA LEU A 8 29.36 -54.04 18.60
C LEU A 8 29.09 -54.22 20.11
N PHE A 9 27.95 -53.60 20.50
CA PHE A 9 27.10 -53.84 21.68
C PHE A 9 27.65 -53.39 23.04
N ALA A 10 26.86 -52.84 23.96
CA ALA A 10 25.46 -53.07 24.32
C ALA A 10 24.91 -51.80 25.03
N THR A 11 23.82 -51.17 24.61
CA THR A 11 22.37 -51.46 24.87
C THR A 11 21.91 -51.35 26.32
N ALA A 12 21.01 -50.39 26.55
CA ALA A 12 19.66 -50.57 27.13
C ALA A 12 18.87 -49.29 26.73
N GLY A 13 17.76 -49.30 25.98
CA GLY A 13 16.63 -50.23 25.99
C GLY A 13 15.71 -49.85 27.17
N LEU A 14 14.40 -49.62 27.06
CA LEU A 14 13.39 -49.74 26.01
C LEU A 14 12.18 -48.91 26.51
N ALA A 15 11.37 -48.37 25.60
CA ALA A 15 9.93 -48.62 25.59
C ALA A 15 9.32 -48.13 24.28
N VAL A 16 8.75 -49.09 23.55
CA VAL A 16 7.98 -48.97 22.32
C VAL A 16 6.50 -49.04 22.69
N ALA A 17 5.66 -48.23 22.06
CA ALA A 17 4.33 -48.58 21.54
C ALA A 17 3.75 -47.33 20.85
N ASP A 18 3.76 -47.25 19.52
CA ASP A 18 2.79 -47.77 18.57
C ASP A 18 1.42 -47.07 18.55
N ASN A 19 1.11 -46.57 17.35
CA ASN A 19 -0.20 -46.27 16.75
C ASN A 19 -1.14 -45.27 17.43
N LEU A 20 -1.40 -44.17 16.71
CA LEU A 20 -2.76 -43.69 16.38
C LEU A 20 -2.70 -42.74 15.15
N THR A 21 -3.03 -43.33 14.01
CA THR A 21 -3.93 -42.81 12.97
C THR A 21 -4.50 -41.40 13.11
N THR A 22 -4.45 -40.66 11.99
CA THR A 22 -5.52 -39.78 11.47
C THR A 22 -6.69 -39.51 12.43
N ARG A 23 -6.54 -38.48 13.27
CA ARG A 23 -7.66 -37.72 13.82
C ARG A 23 -7.28 -36.23 13.91
N GLN A 24 -7.83 -35.50 12.94
CA GLN A 24 -8.36 -34.14 13.07
C GLN A 24 -7.32 -33.04 13.40
N LEU A 25 -6.86 -32.18 12.48
CA LEU A 25 -7.62 -31.48 11.43
C LEU A 25 -9.09 -31.27 11.82
N ARG A 26 -9.34 -30.86 13.06
CA ARG A 26 -10.55 -30.14 13.44
C ARG A 26 -10.16 -28.72 13.77
N GLY A 27 -10.48 -27.84 12.83
CA GLY A 27 -10.79 -26.45 13.10
C GLY A 27 -9.61 -25.60 13.54
N SER A 28 -8.57 -25.49 12.72
CA SER A 28 -7.92 -24.18 12.66
C SER A 28 -8.85 -23.30 11.83
N CYS A 29 -9.37 -22.31 12.53
CA CYS A 29 -10.55 -21.58 12.21
C CYS A 29 -10.15 -20.16 12.59
N ILE A 30 -9.96 -19.30 11.58
CA ILE A 30 -9.67 -17.88 11.80
C ILE A 30 -11.04 -17.22 11.86
N PRO A 31 -11.47 -16.70 13.03
CA PRO A 31 -12.71 -15.97 13.12
C PRO A 31 -12.56 -14.72 12.26
N SER A 32 -13.23 -14.72 11.12
CA SER A 32 -13.17 -13.60 10.19
C SER A 32 -14.52 -13.47 9.52
N TYR A 33 -14.98 -12.23 9.37
CA TYR A 33 -16.24 -11.87 8.73
C TYR A 33 -16.24 -12.13 7.21
N ASN A 34 -15.12 -12.61 6.69
CA ASN A 34 -14.79 -12.81 5.29
C ASN A 34 -14.76 -14.31 4.89
N VAL A 35 -15.22 -15.22 5.75
CA VAL A 35 -15.31 -16.67 5.45
C VAL A 35 -16.74 -17.19 5.63
N ASN A 36 -17.24 -17.94 4.64
CA ASN A 36 -18.56 -18.57 4.68
C ASN A 36 -18.60 -19.64 5.79
N CYS A 37 -19.41 -19.40 6.82
CA CYS A 37 -19.51 -20.27 8.00
C CYS A 37 -20.51 -21.43 7.85
N MET A 38 -21.14 -21.60 6.68
CA MET A 38 -22.24 -22.57 6.44
C MET A 38 -21.90 -24.02 6.81
N HIS A 39 -20.66 -24.45 6.57
CA HIS A 39 -20.21 -25.82 6.88
C HIS A 39 -19.37 -25.91 8.16
N ASN A 40 -19.14 -24.78 8.84
CA ASN A 40 -18.36 -24.71 10.08
C ASN A 40 -18.87 -23.61 11.03
N PRO A 41 -20.14 -23.70 11.50
CA PRO A 41 -20.77 -22.65 12.30
C PRO A 41 -20.16 -22.45 13.68
N THR A 42 -19.41 -23.45 14.17
CA THR A 42 -18.64 -23.36 15.42
C THR A 42 -17.39 -22.49 15.30
N CYS A 43 -17.11 -21.94 14.12
CA CYS A 43 -15.93 -21.13 13.84
C CYS A 43 -16.13 -19.62 14.04
N CYS A 44 -17.35 -19.19 14.33
CA CYS A 44 -17.61 -17.80 14.67
C CYS A 44 -17.00 -17.44 16.03
N ASP A 45 -16.55 -16.20 16.18
CA ASP A 45 -16.08 -15.68 17.46
C ASP A 45 -17.18 -15.78 18.52
N PRO A 46 -16.82 -15.88 19.82
CA PRO A 46 -17.80 -16.00 20.92
C PRO A 46 -18.88 -14.92 20.94
N THR A 47 -18.63 -13.77 20.32
CA THR A 47 -19.53 -12.60 20.25
C THR A 47 -20.42 -12.57 19.00
N THR A 48 -20.25 -13.52 18.07
CA THR A 48 -20.95 -13.58 16.79
C THR A 48 -21.65 -14.92 16.62
N THR A 49 -22.70 -14.97 15.79
CA THR A 49 -23.45 -16.19 15.47
C THR A 49 -23.45 -16.39 13.96
N CYS A 50 -23.29 -17.64 13.51
CA CYS A 50 -23.35 -17.98 12.09
C CYS A 50 -24.80 -17.91 11.61
N TYR A 51 -25.14 -16.90 10.82
CA TYR A 51 -26.48 -16.72 10.27
C TYR A 51 -26.50 -17.03 8.78
N ALA A 52 -27.45 -17.87 8.35
CA ALA A 52 -27.64 -18.21 6.95
C ALA A 52 -28.24 -17.02 6.19
N LYS A 53 -27.64 -16.70 5.05
CA LYS A 53 -28.27 -15.91 4.01
C LYS A 53 -29.22 -16.79 3.22
N ASP A 54 -28.69 -17.89 2.68
CA ASP A 54 -29.43 -18.88 1.91
C ASP A 54 -28.89 -20.30 2.17
N HIS A 55 -29.19 -21.28 1.31
CA HIS A 55 -28.74 -22.67 1.49
C HIS A 55 -27.24 -22.88 1.30
N ALA A 56 -26.54 -21.92 0.70
CA ALA A 56 -25.13 -22.02 0.32
C ALA A 56 -24.24 -21.05 1.11
N VAL A 57 -24.76 -19.92 1.59
CA VAL A 57 -23.97 -18.86 2.23
C VAL A 57 -24.47 -18.54 3.64
N ALA A 58 -23.57 -18.59 4.62
CA ALA A 58 -23.80 -18.12 5.98
C ALA A 58 -22.60 -17.30 6.46
N VAL A 59 -22.83 -16.28 7.29
CA VAL A 59 -21.79 -15.35 7.74
C VAL A 59 -21.89 -15.16 9.25
N CYS A 60 -20.73 -15.00 9.91
CA CYS A 60 -20.67 -14.68 11.33
C CYS A 60 -21.06 -13.21 11.55
N LEU A 61 -22.26 -12.98 12.09
CA LEU A 61 -22.77 -11.64 12.37
C LEU A 61 -23.08 -11.50 13.86
N HIS A 62 -23.04 -10.27 14.38
CA HIS A 62 -23.52 -9.98 15.73
C HIS A 62 -25.04 -10.08 15.84
N SER A 63 -25.77 -9.81 14.76
CA SER A 63 -27.23 -9.97 14.65
C SER A 63 -27.64 -10.12 13.18
N CYS A 64 -28.80 -10.70 12.92
CA CYS A 64 -29.34 -10.89 11.57
C CYS A 64 -30.87 -10.73 11.58
N GLN A 65 -31.43 -10.00 10.63
CA GLN A 65 -32.88 -9.85 10.43
C GLN A 65 -33.33 -10.52 9.13
N PRO A 66 -34.32 -11.42 9.10
CA PRO A 66 -34.76 -12.03 7.84
C PRO A 66 -35.21 -10.99 6.82
N GLY A 67 -34.84 -11.19 5.54
CA GLY A 67 -35.19 -10.28 4.45
C GLY A 67 -34.00 -9.80 3.64
N ILE A 68 -34.25 -8.91 2.67
CA ILE A 68 -33.21 -8.36 1.80
C ILE A 68 -32.55 -7.19 2.54
N HIS A 69 -31.24 -7.27 2.74
CA HIS A 69 -30.50 -6.19 3.38
C HIS A 69 -29.98 -5.24 2.31
N SER A 70 -30.33 -3.96 2.40
CA SER A 70 -29.97 -2.94 1.41
C SER A 70 -28.49 -2.51 1.44
N ASN A 71 -27.76 -2.96 2.45
CA ASN A 71 -26.32 -2.79 2.60
C ASN A 71 -25.52 -3.89 1.89
N ASP A 72 -26.16 -4.99 1.46
CA ASP A 72 -25.53 -5.92 0.53
C ASP A 72 -25.30 -5.22 -0.81
N LEU A 73 -24.21 -5.58 -1.49
CA LEU A 73 -23.96 -5.11 -2.85
C LEU A 73 -25.20 -5.39 -3.73
N PRO A 74 -25.58 -4.49 -4.66
CA PRO A 74 -26.83 -4.62 -5.43
C PRO A 74 -27.03 -5.98 -6.10
N GLN A 75 -25.95 -6.60 -6.60
CA GLN A 75 -25.97 -7.93 -7.21
C GLN A 75 -26.16 -9.11 -6.23
N TYR A 76 -26.06 -8.85 -4.93
CA TYR A 76 -26.19 -9.82 -3.84
C TYR A 76 -27.31 -9.45 -2.86
N GLN A 77 -28.18 -8.48 -3.17
CA GLN A 77 -29.35 -8.14 -2.36
C GLN A 77 -30.46 -9.22 -2.48
N THR A 78 -30.13 -10.44 -2.10
CA THR A 78 -31.05 -11.58 -2.01
C THR A 78 -31.53 -11.78 -0.56
N PRO A 79 -32.71 -12.37 -0.34
CA PRO A 79 -33.25 -12.50 1.00
C PRO A 79 -32.38 -13.36 1.91
N TRP A 80 -32.10 -12.86 3.12
CA TRP A 80 -31.51 -13.64 4.19
C TRP A 80 -32.59 -14.42 4.94
N THR A 81 -32.35 -15.71 5.19
CA THR A 81 -33.20 -16.47 6.13
C THR A 81 -32.88 -16.12 7.58
N CYS A 82 -31.62 -15.74 7.86
CA CYS A 82 -31.08 -15.51 9.20
C CYS A 82 -31.27 -16.69 10.14
N ASP A 83 -31.37 -17.91 9.60
CA ASP A 83 -31.37 -19.11 10.41
C ASP A 83 -30.00 -19.28 11.06
N VAL A 84 -29.97 -19.55 12.36
CA VAL A 84 -28.71 -19.85 13.04
C VAL A 84 -28.23 -21.22 12.57
N VAL A 85 -27.13 -21.24 11.82
CA VAL A 85 -26.54 -22.47 11.34
C VAL A 85 -25.89 -23.18 12.54
N GLY A 86 -26.26 -24.43 12.79
CA GLY A 86 -25.61 -25.30 13.79
C GLY A 86 -26.03 -25.17 15.25
N LYS A 87 -27.03 -24.35 15.62
CA LYS A 87 -27.66 -24.38 16.97
C LYS A 87 -29.18 -24.46 16.88
N ALA A 88 -29.75 -25.41 17.62
CA ALA A 88 -31.18 -25.47 17.92
C ALA A 88 -31.64 -24.19 18.67
N PRO A 89 -32.89 -23.75 18.51
CA PRO A 89 -33.31 -22.40 18.90
C PRO A 89 -33.24 -22.18 20.42
N PRO A 90 -32.63 -21.09 20.93
CA PRO A 90 -32.60 -20.78 22.36
C PRO A 90 -33.74 -19.85 22.81
N GLY A 91 -34.21 -20.06 24.04
CA GLY A 91 -35.28 -19.31 24.73
C GLY A 91 -34.90 -17.91 25.24
N PRO A 92 -35.80 -17.23 25.99
CA PRO A 92 -35.78 -15.77 26.17
C PRO A 92 -34.72 -15.23 27.15
N PRO A 93 -34.33 -13.94 27.05
CA PRO A 93 -33.17 -13.37 27.74
C PRO A 93 -33.50 -12.77 29.12
N PRO A 94 -32.52 -12.69 30.06
CA PRO A 94 -32.64 -11.87 31.26
C PRO A 94 -32.04 -10.46 31.11
N ALA A 95 -32.57 -9.54 31.94
CA ALA A 95 -32.43 -8.09 31.94
C ALA A 95 -31.09 -7.53 32.49
N PRO A 96 -30.77 -6.23 32.26
CA PRO A 96 -29.43 -5.67 32.51
C PRO A 96 -29.21 -5.16 33.96
N LEU A 97 -27.94 -5.12 34.39
CA LEU A 97 -27.46 -4.51 35.64
C LEU A 97 -26.37 -3.45 35.35
N PRO A 98 -26.13 -2.49 36.29
CA PRO A 98 -25.65 -1.14 35.99
C PRO A 98 -24.11 -0.98 35.93
N ALA A 99 -23.68 0.09 35.26
CA ALA A 99 -22.29 0.46 35.01
C ALA A 99 -21.50 0.88 36.28
N PRO A 100 -20.20 0.54 36.38
CA PRO A 100 -19.27 1.21 37.28
C PRO A 100 -18.69 2.49 36.66
N ALA A 101 -18.39 3.46 37.54
CA ALA A 101 -17.93 4.80 37.24
C ALA A 101 -16.53 4.88 36.60
N ALA A 102 -16.33 5.94 35.82
CA ALA A 102 -15.10 6.29 35.11
C ALA A 102 -13.88 6.48 36.04
N PRO A 103 -12.67 6.10 35.59
CA PRO A 103 -11.45 6.58 36.21
C PRO A 103 -11.08 7.96 35.63
N THR A 104 -10.99 8.94 36.53
CA THR A 104 -10.30 10.21 36.32
C THR A 104 -8.80 9.93 36.21
N HIS A 105 -8.20 10.18 35.05
CA HIS A 105 -6.75 10.26 34.90
C HIS A 105 -6.30 11.69 34.61
N GLN A 106 -5.21 12.02 35.29
CA GLN A 106 -4.67 13.34 35.53
C GLN A 106 -4.08 13.97 34.28
N GLU A 107 -4.26 15.29 34.21
CA GLU A 107 -3.46 16.21 33.40
C GLU A 107 -1.96 15.94 33.65
N SER A 108 -1.27 15.51 32.60
CA SER A 108 0.18 15.65 32.52
C SER A 108 0.50 16.47 31.28
N ASN A 109 1.40 17.42 31.47
CA ASN A 109 1.55 18.64 30.71
C ASN A 109 2.35 18.42 29.41
N GLY A 110 1.91 17.50 28.55
CA GLY A 110 2.43 17.30 27.20
C GLY A 110 1.42 17.83 26.19
N LYS A 111 1.60 19.06 25.71
CA LYS A 111 0.75 19.63 24.67
C LYS A 111 0.87 18.80 23.39
N CYS A 112 -0.13 17.98 23.11
CA CYS A 112 -0.42 17.56 21.75
C CYS A 112 -1.54 18.48 21.23
N THR A 113 -1.38 19.03 20.03
CA THR A 113 -2.43 19.83 19.40
C THR A 113 -3.34 18.84 18.68
N ALA A 114 -4.42 18.40 19.34
CA ALA A 114 -5.44 17.58 18.72
C ALA A 114 -6.00 18.31 17.49
N ASN A 115 -5.83 17.71 16.32
CA ASN A 115 -6.36 18.22 15.06
C ASN A 115 -6.89 17.04 14.24
N TYR A 116 -8.12 17.16 13.76
CA TYR A 116 -8.80 16.20 12.89
C TYR A 116 -8.13 16.05 11.53
N HIS A 117 -7.10 16.83 11.28
CA HIS A 117 -6.29 16.76 10.09
C HIS A 117 -4.91 16.20 10.35
N VAL A 118 -4.51 15.72 11.56
CA VAL A 118 -3.16 15.18 11.87
C VAL A 118 -3.14 13.64 11.86
N ASN A 119 -2.03 13.02 11.39
CA ASN A 119 -1.92 11.57 11.27
C ASN A 119 -1.79 10.98 12.67
N CYS A 120 -2.86 10.43 13.19
CA CYS A 120 -2.89 9.89 14.55
C CYS A 120 -2.27 8.49 14.63
N MET A 121 -1.77 7.91 13.53
CA MET A 121 -1.29 6.53 13.49
C MET A 121 -0.13 6.25 14.48
N GLN A 122 0.75 7.24 14.71
CA GLN A 122 1.83 7.12 15.69
C GLN A 122 1.45 7.58 17.10
N ASN A 123 0.34 8.32 17.24
CA ASN A 123 -0.16 8.81 18.52
C ASN A 123 -1.70 8.72 18.56
N PRO A 124 -2.26 7.50 18.63
CA PRO A 124 -3.71 7.28 18.50
C PRO A 124 -4.50 7.83 19.69
N THR A 125 -3.81 8.22 20.76
CA THR A 125 -4.35 8.88 21.95
C THR A 125 -4.46 10.40 21.80
N CYS A 126 -3.83 11.01 20.80
CA CYS A 126 -3.93 12.45 20.53
C CYS A 126 -5.09 12.75 19.57
N CYS A 127 -6.31 12.47 20.02
CA CYS A 127 -7.54 12.90 19.36
C CYS A 127 -8.37 13.74 20.33
N ASP A 128 -9.25 14.59 19.80
CA ASP A 128 -10.26 15.27 20.62
C ASP A 128 -11.10 14.24 21.39
N PRO A 129 -11.65 14.57 22.58
CA PRO A 129 -12.36 13.61 23.43
C PRO A 129 -13.53 12.85 22.78
N LYS A 130 -14.04 13.33 21.64
CA LYS A 130 -15.13 12.71 20.88
C LYS A 130 -14.67 11.92 19.66
N SER A 131 -13.39 12.02 19.31
CA SER A 131 -12.79 11.42 18.12
C SER A 131 -11.93 10.23 18.51
N LYS A 132 -11.84 9.26 17.60
CA LYS A 132 -10.91 8.13 17.69
C LYS A 132 -10.03 8.10 16.47
N CYS A 133 -8.84 7.52 16.61
CA CYS A 133 -7.92 7.36 15.49
C CYS A 133 -8.38 6.22 14.58
N TYR A 134 -8.89 6.55 13.39
CA TYR A 134 -9.35 5.59 12.40
C TYR A 134 -8.38 5.55 11.22
N ALA A 135 -7.88 4.35 10.89
CA ALA A 135 -7.01 4.13 9.75
C ALA A 135 -7.77 4.28 8.44
N LYS A 136 -7.18 5.03 7.50
CA LYS A 136 -7.54 4.99 6.10
C LYS A 136 -6.88 3.79 5.44
N ASP A 137 -5.57 3.67 5.59
CA ASP A 137 -4.72 2.61 5.07
C ASP A 137 -3.57 2.31 6.05
N ASP A 138 -2.56 1.55 5.62
CA ASP A 138 -1.41 1.17 6.44
C ASP A 138 -0.41 2.32 6.69
N ALA A 139 -0.62 3.50 6.11
CA ALA A 139 0.24 4.68 6.26
C ALA A 139 -0.47 5.86 6.92
N VAL A 140 -1.80 5.92 6.86
CA VAL A 140 -2.58 7.08 7.28
C VAL A 140 -3.74 6.69 8.19
N ALA A 141 -3.84 7.37 9.33
CA ALA A 141 -5.01 7.34 10.20
C ALA A 141 -5.38 8.75 10.67
N ILE A 142 -6.67 9.03 10.82
CA ILE A 142 -7.18 10.35 11.21
C ILE A 142 -8.13 10.25 12.40
N CYS A 143 -8.08 11.25 13.28
CA CYS A 143 -9.05 11.45 14.34
C CYS A 143 -10.42 11.81 13.76
N ARG A 144 -11.37 10.87 13.79
CA ARG A 144 -12.77 11.09 13.38
C ARG A 144 -13.72 10.68 14.50
N GLU A 145 -14.87 11.32 14.62
CA GLU A 145 -15.93 10.90 15.56
C GLU A 145 -16.51 9.53 15.15
N SER A 146 -16.59 9.28 13.84
CA SER A 146 -16.98 8.01 13.23
C SER A 146 -16.24 7.80 11.90
N CYS A 147 -16.12 6.54 11.48
CA CYS A 147 -15.52 6.14 10.21
C CYS A 147 -16.27 4.91 9.68
N GLU A 148 -16.71 4.94 8.42
CA GLU A 148 -17.37 3.83 7.74
C GLU A 148 -16.46 3.32 6.61
N PRO A 149 -16.08 2.03 6.58
CA PRO A 149 -15.19 1.54 5.53
C PRO A 149 -15.73 1.84 4.11
N GLY A 150 -14.89 2.41 3.25
CA GLY A 150 -15.30 2.79 1.90
C GLY A 150 -14.67 4.09 1.39
N ILE A 151 -15.13 4.57 0.23
CA ILE A 151 -14.65 5.83 -0.33
C ILE A 151 -15.44 6.99 0.29
N HIS A 152 -14.70 7.91 0.90
CA HIS A 152 -15.23 9.11 1.55
C HIS A 152 -15.19 10.27 0.55
N LEU A 153 -16.37 10.82 0.18
CA LEU A 153 -16.47 11.91 -0.81
C LEU A 153 -16.10 13.29 -0.26
N ASP A 154 -15.93 13.38 1.07
CA ASP A 154 -15.38 14.53 1.79
C ASP A 154 -13.86 14.65 1.64
N ASP A 155 -13.16 13.58 1.22
CA ASP A 155 -11.74 13.68 0.86
C ASP A 155 -11.57 14.48 -0.45
N PRO A 156 -10.46 15.22 -0.62
CA PRO A 156 -10.15 15.88 -1.88
C PRO A 156 -10.20 14.88 -3.05
N PRO A 157 -10.69 15.27 -4.25
CA PRO A 157 -10.98 14.34 -5.34
C PRO A 157 -9.84 13.38 -5.70
N GLN A 158 -8.60 13.86 -5.64
CA GLN A 158 -7.40 13.09 -5.94
C GLN A 158 -7.10 11.98 -4.91
N TRP A 159 -7.79 12.02 -3.77
CA TRP A 159 -7.55 11.21 -2.59
C TRP A 159 -8.76 10.42 -2.11
N GLN A 160 -9.80 10.35 -2.94
CA GLN A 160 -11.00 9.54 -2.69
C GLN A 160 -10.70 8.04 -2.89
N THR A 161 -9.79 7.51 -2.07
CA THR A 161 -9.44 6.09 -1.98
C THR A 161 -10.16 5.44 -0.80
N PRO A 162 -10.38 4.10 -0.83
CA PRO A 162 -11.09 3.40 0.24
C PRO A 162 -10.40 3.50 1.61
N TRP A 163 -11.19 3.78 2.65
CA TRP A 163 -10.79 3.73 4.05
C TRP A 163 -11.03 2.34 4.65
N SER A 164 -10.09 1.86 5.46
CA SER A 164 -10.25 0.64 6.25
C SER A 164 -11.10 0.87 7.51
N CYS A 165 -11.11 2.11 8.02
CA CYS A 165 -11.78 2.54 9.27
C CYS A 165 -11.46 1.66 10.48
N SER A 166 -10.28 1.06 10.49
CA SER A 166 -9.79 0.27 11.61
C SER A 166 -9.35 1.20 12.74
N LEU A 167 -9.73 0.89 13.98
CA LEU A 167 -9.27 1.65 15.15
C LEU A 167 -7.78 1.39 15.39
N VAL A 168 -6.97 2.45 15.38
CA VAL A 168 -5.57 2.38 15.77
C VAL A 168 -5.51 2.39 17.30
N SER A 169 -4.98 1.33 17.91
CA SER A 169 -4.82 1.24 19.37
C SER A 169 -3.34 1.34 19.76
N SER A 170 -3.06 1.96 20.91
CA SER A 170 -1.71 2.13 21.43
C SER A 170 -1.15 0.81 21.95
N SER A 171 -0.03 0.34 21.39
CA SER A 171 0.91 -0.50 22.14
C SER A 171 1.79 0.38 23.03
N PRO A 172 2.27 -0.10 24.19
CA PRO A 172 2.99 0.74 25.15
C PRO A 172 4.28 1.30 24.53
N THR A 173 4.43 2.60 24.71
CA THR A 173 5.38 3.55 24.15
C THR A 173 6.86 3.22 24.39
N LEU A 174 7.70 3.46 23.37
CA LEU A 174 9.03 4.00 23.61
C LEU A 174 8.89 5.52 23.80
N ASP A 175 9.54 6.06 24.83
CA ASP A 175 9.41 7.44 25.31
C ASP A 175 9.55 8.53 24.23
N PRO A 176 8.82 9.65 24.34
CA PRO A 176 9.08 10.86 23.55
C PRO A 176 10.42 11.47 23.96
N ARG A 177 11.31 11.65 22.99
CA ARG A 177 12.51 12.47 23.17
C ARG A 177 12.07 13.93 23.35
N PRO A 178 12.65 14.70 24.29
CA PRO A 178 12.30 16.10 24.48
C PRO A 178 12.51 16.91 23.20
N ASP A 179 11.60 17.86 22.95
CA ASP A 179 11.70 18.90 21.91
C ASP A 179 13.03 19.64 22.06
N HIS A 180 14.01 19.17 21.31
CA HIS A 180 15.15 19.98 20.93
C HIS A 180 14.67 20.89 19.80
N PRO A 181 14.94 22.21 19.83
CA PRO A 181 14.90 23.03 18.63
C PRO A 181 15.64 22.24 17.55
N GLN A 182 14.96 21.92 16.46
CA GLN A 182 15.58 21.21 15.35
C GLN A 182 16.84 22.02 15.01
N PRO A 183 18.05 21.43 15.14
CA PRO A 183 19.26 22.12 14.76
C PRO A 183 19.02 22.65 13.34
N PRO A 184 19.42 23.88 12.99
CA PRO A 184 19.29 24.37 11.62
C PRO A 184 19.81 23.26 10.72
N GLN A 185 18.93 22.75 9.82
CA GLN A 185 19.32 21.67 8.93
C GLN A 185 20.62 22.09 8.26
N PRO A 186 21.63 21.20 8.19
CA PRO A 186 22.89 21.54 7.57
C PRO A 186 22.57 22.18 6.21
N PRO A 187 23.19 23.33 5.88
CA PRO A 187 22.84 24.06 4.67
C PRO A 187 22.92 23.09 3.49
N GLN A 188 21.82 22.97 2.74
CA GLN A 188 21.79 22.10 1.56
C GLN A 188 23.01 22.39 0.68
N PRO A 189 23.57 21.35 0.02
CA PRO A 189 24.69 21.53 -0.88
C PRO A 189 24.42 22.71 -1.82
N THR A 190 25.34 23.67 -1.88
CA THR A 190 25.18 24.86 -2.75
C THR A 190 24.95 24.47 -4.22
N SER A 191 25.38 23.28 -4.61
CA SER A 191 25.15 22.67 -5.92
C SER A 191 23.66 22.40 -6.21
N LEU A 192 22.81 22.20 -5.21
CA LEU A 192 21.35 22.04 -5.38
C LEU A 192 20.65 23.36 -5.72
N SER A 193 21.25 24.51 -5.42
CA SER A 193 20.64 25.83 -5.70
C SER A 193 20.84 26.33 -7.14
N ARG A 194 21.49 25.55 -8.00
CA ARG A 194 21.87 25.95 -9.36
C ARG A 194 21.53 24.85 -10.36
N PRO A 195 21.35 25.20 -11.64
CA PRO A 195 21.20 24.20 -12.71
C PRO A 195 22.37 23.23 -12.74
N SER A 196 22.08 21.96 -13.02
CA SER A 196 23.09 20.91 -13.13
C SER A 196 23.64 20.78 -14.56
N SER A 197 24.77 20.08 -14.67
CA SER A 197 25.35 19.63 -15.94
C SER A 197 24.71 18.33 -16.47
N GLY A 198 23.70 17.78 -15.79
CA GLY A 198 23.04 16.55 -16.17
C GLY A 198 22.37 16.63 -17.54
N GLN A 199 22.34 15.52 -18.25
CA GLN A 199 21.63 15.42 -19.53
C GLN A 199 20.13 15.55 -19.28
N LEU A 200 19.43 16.30 -20.15
CA LEU A 200 17.98 16.27 -20.19
C LEU A 200 17.53 14.95 -20.83
N MET A 201 16.85 14.12 -20.06
CA MET A 201 16.24 12.88 -20.52
C MET A 201 14.76 13.12 -20.81
N GLU A 202 14.29 12.53 -21.91
CA GLU A 202 12.90 12.56 -22.34
C GLU A 202 12.47 11.11 -22.62
N PHE A 203 11.52 10.62 -21.83
CA PHE A 203 11.05 9.23 -21.94
C PHE A 203 9.62 9.09 -21.42
N VAL A 204 9.08 7.88 -21.46
CA VAL A 204 7.72 7.58 -21.01
C VAL A 204 7.76 6.84 -19.69
N MET A 205 6.87 7.24 -18.78
CA MET A 205 6.49 6.45 -17.62
C MET A 205 5.00 6.11 -17.70
N TYR A 206 4.59 5.14 -16.90
CA TYR A 206 3.21 4.71 -16.77
C TYR A 206 2.77 4.76 -15.31
N ARG A 207 1.47 4.94 -15.11
CA ARG A 207 0.85 4.89 -13.78
C ARG A 207 -0.50 4.20 -13.86
N ALA A 208 -0.76 3.27 -12.94
CA ALA A 208 -2.08 2.71 -12.74
C ALA A 208 -2.93 3.66 -11.87
N GLN A 209 -4.12 4.03 -12.33
CA GLN A 209 -4.99 4.99 -11.65
C GLN A 209 -6.48 4.64 -11.84
N ASN A 210 -7.33 5.15 -10.96
CA ASN A 210 -8.78 5.18 -11.16
C ASN A 210 -9.18 6.37 -12.06
N ASP A 211 -10.47 6.68 -12.15
CA ASP A 211 -10.99 7.75 -13.02
C ASP A 211 -10.83 9.17 -12.41
N ALA A 212 -10.26 9.30 -11.22
CA ALA A 212 -9.93 10.62 -10.67
C ALA A 212 -8.80 11.25 -11.49
N ASP A 213 -8.90 12.54 -11.80
CA ASP A 213 -7.85 13.31 -12.48
C ASP A 213 -7.16 14.25 -11.48
N TYR A 214 -5.84 14.15 -11.40
CA TYR A 214 -5.02 14.94 -10.47
C TYR A 214 -3.57 15.07 -10.91
N GLU A 215 -2.89 16.08 -10.36
CA GLU A 215 -1.48 16.31 -10.60
C GLU A 215 -0.63 15.15 -10.08
N LEU A 216 0.27 14.64 -10.93
CA LEU A 216 1.12 13.49 -10.62
C LEU A 216 2.30 13.85 -9.72
N GLU A 217 2.02 14.41 -8.55
CA GLU A 217 2.98 14.80 -7.52
C GLU A 217 2.93 13.83 -6.34
N ASN A 218 4.10 13.48 -5.80
CA ASN A 218 4.23 12.51 -4.71
C ASN A 218 3.58 11.17 -5.06
N VAL A 219 3.98 10.64 -6.21
CA VAL A 219 3.43 9.40 -6.76
C VAL A 219 4.54 8.46 -7.19
N ASN A 220 4.23 7.17 -7.14
CA ASN A 220 4.99 6.15 -7.83
C ASN A 220 4.49 5.93 -9.25
N ALA A 221 5.44 5.67 -10.15
CA ALA A 221 5.23 5.31 -11.54
C ALA A 221 6.13 4.13 -11.89
N GLY A 222 6.07 3.63 -13.12
CA GLY A 222 6.97 2.60 -13.61
C GLY A 222 7.14 2.67 -15.12
N ASN A 223 8.03 1.86 -15.66
CA ASN A 223 7.88 1.45 -17.06
C ASN A 223 6.70 0.45 -17.18
N LEU A 224 6.42 0.00 -18.40
CA LEU A 224 5.24 -0.82 -18.64
C LEU A 224 5.30 -2.17 -17.92
N GLU A 225 6.48 -2.78 -17.87
CA GLU A 225 6.79 -3.98 -17.09
C GLU A 225 6.53 -3.75 -15.60
N GLY A 226 7.03 -2.64 -15.04
CA GLY A 226 6.84 -2.27 -13.64
C GLY A 226 5.37 -2.03 -13.27
N ILE A 227 4.60 -1.42 -14.16
CA ILE A 227 3.15 -1.23 -13.96
C ILE A 227 2.38 -2.53 -14.14
N MET A 228 2.75 -3.37 -15.09
CA MET A 228 2.08 -4.67 -15.25
C MET A 228 2.33 -5.59 -14.06
N TRP A 229 3.53 -5.54 -13.46
CA TRP A 229 3.82 -6.20 -12.19
C TRP A 229 2.89 -5.71 -11.08
N TYR A 230 2.74 -4.39 -10.93
CA TYR A 230 1.86 -3.81 -9.92
C TYR A 230 0.40 -4.22 -10.12
N LEU A 231 -0.08 -4.20 -11.37
CA LEU A 231 -1.43 -4.63 -11.70
C LEU A 231 -1.66 -6.11 -11.33
N GLN A 232 -0.73 -6.99 -11.70
CA GLN A 232 -0.82 -8.42 -11.41
C GLN A 232 -0.77 -8.72 -9.90
N ASN A 233 0.19 -8.13 -9.18
CA ASN A 233 0.56 -8.56 -7.83
C ASN A 233 -0.12 -7.78 -6.72
N GLU A 234 -0.57 -6.55 -7.00
CA GLU A 234 -1.22 -5.70 -6.01
C GLU A 234 -2.69 -5.46 -6.36
N VAL A 235 -2.96 -5.10 -7.61
CA VAL A 235 -4.30 -4.65 -8.02
C VAL A 235 -5.26 -5.82 -8.24
N PHE A 236 -4.80 -6.88 -8.90
CA PHE A 236 -5.61 -8.05 -9.26
C PHE A 236 -5.21 -9.33 -8.52
N SER A 237 -4.48 -9.21 -7.41
CA SER A 237 -4.06 -10.38 -6.60
C SER A 237 -5.21 -11.08 -5.90
N GLY A 238 -6.36 -10.42 -5.75
CA GLY A 238 -7.51 -10.90 -5.00
C GLY A 238 -7.33 -10.88 -3.48
N VAL A 239 -6.15 -10.49 -2.98
CA VAL A 239 -5.86 -10.39 -1.54
C VAL A 239 -6.75 -9.35 -0.85
N TYR A 240 -7.07 -8.25 -1.56
CA TYR A 240 -7.86 -7.13 -1.04
C TYR A 240 -9.36 -7.21 -1.37
N GLY A 241 -9.84 -8.39 -1.79
CA GLY A 241 -11.24 -8.62 -2.18
C GLY A 241 -11.45 -8.70 -3.69
N PRO A 242 -12.72 -8.84 -4.13
CA PRO A 242 -13.04 -8.96 -5.55
C PRO A 242 -12.88 -7.62 -6.27
N GLY A 243 -12.26 -7.65 -7.44
CA GLY A 243 -12.08 -6.47 -8.30
C GLY A 243 -10.72 -5.78 -8.08
N PRO A 244 -10.46 -4.68 -8.81
CA PRO A 244 -9.19 -3.98 -8.74
C PRO A 244 -9.03 -3.22 -7.41
N LYS A 245 -7.89 -3.42 -6.73
CA LYS A 245 -7.47 -2.59 -5.58
C LYS A 245 -7.61 -1.10 -5.93
N PHE A 246 -8.07 -0.29 -4.97
CA PHE A 246 -8.27 1.16 -5.10
C PHE A 246 -9.20 1.62 -6.25
N GLY A 247 -9.98 0.70 -6.83
CA GLY A 247 -10.84 1.03 -7.97
C GLY A 247 -10.04 1.44 -9.21
N ILE A 248 -8.81 0.94 -9.37
CA ILE A 248 -7.97 1.23 -10.53
C ILE A 248 -8.65 0.72 -11.81
N THR A 249 -8.73 1.59 -12.81
CA THR A 249 -9.51 1.38 -14.05
C THR A 249 -8.71 1.66 -15.31
N ARG A 250 -7.55 2.32 -15.21
CA ARG A 250 -6.75 2.74 -16.36
C ARG A 250 -5.24 2.71 -16.09
N ILE A 251 -4.48 2.63 -17.18
CA ILE A 251 -3.04 2.89 -17.22
C ILE A 251 -2.84 4.22 -17.93
N LEU A 252 -2.32 5.21 -17.20
CA LEU A 252 -1.86 6.47 -17.76
C LEU A 252 -0.49 6.26 -18.39
N ARG A 253 -0.28 6.90 -19.53
CA ARG A 253 1.01 7.06 -20.21
C ARG A 253 1.40 8.52 -20.13
N ILE A 254 2.53 8.80 -19.50
CA ILE A 254 3.03 10.15 -19.32
C ILE A 254 4.41 10.27 -19.95
N LYS A 255 4.64 11.39 -20.62
CA LYS A 255 5.95 11.74 -21.12
C LYS A 255 6.62 12.59 -20.06
N VAL A 256 7.80 12.19 -19.63
CA VAL A 256 8.51 12.78 -18.52
C VAL A 256 9.83 13.38 -19.02
N LEU A 257 10.09 14.61 -18.60
CA LEU A 257 11.39 15.23 -18.70
C LEU A 257 12.08 15.08 -17.36
N VAL A 258 13.33 14.62 -17.36
CA VAL A 258 14.14 14.48 -16.15
C VAL A 258 15.51 15.06 -16.38
N ARG A 259 16.01 15.84 -15.42
CA ARG A 259 17.42 16.22 -15.35
C ARG A 259 17.92 15.98 -13.94
N ALA A 260 18.93 15.13 -13.83
CA ALA A 260 19.55 14.77 -12.57
C ALA A 260 20.18 15.98 -11.88
N THR A 261 20.19 15.98 -10.55
CA THR A 261 20.87 17.02 -9.79
C THR A 261 22.38 16.89 -9.88
N GLN A 262 23.11 17.99 -9.66
CA GLN A 262 24.57 17.95 -9.75
C GLN A 262 25.20 16.91 -8.80
N PRO A 263 24.74 16.72 -7.55
CA PRO A 263 25.25 15.64 -6.69
C PRO A 263 25.09 14.22 -7.25
N LEU A 264 24.00 13.93 -7.98
CA LEU A 264 23.82 12.65 -8.68
C LEU A 264 24.76 12.53 -9.88
N VAL A 265 24.89 13.61 -10.67
CA VAL A 265 25.79 13.67 -11.82
C VAL A 265 27.24 13.44 -11.41
N ASP A 266 27.68 14.01 -10.29
CA ASP A 266 29.03 13.83 -9.74
C ASP A 266 29.31 12.37 -9.34
N LYS A 267 28.25 11.59 -9.07
CA LYS A 267 28.31 10.14 -8.83
C LYS A 267 28.12 9.33 -10.11
N GLY A 268 27.93 9.97 -11.26
CA GLY A 268 27.61 9.31 -12.52
C GLY A 268 26.30 8.53 -12.43
N MET A 269 25.27 9.16 -11.88
CA MET A 269 23.89 8.66 -11.80
C MET A 269 22.94 9.73 -12.33
N ASN A 270 21.83 9.29 -12.92
CA ASN A 270 20.75 10.16 -13.33
C ASN A 270 19.54 10.07 -12.40
N PHE A 271 19.40 8.96 -11.68
CA PHE A 271 18.31 8.70 -10.75
C PHE A 271 18.82 8.49 -9.33
N GLY A 272 18.06 8.98 -8.34
CA GLY A 272 18.29 8.72 -6.93
C GLY A 272 17.54 7.48 -6.43
N ILE A 273 17.34 7.37 -5.12
CA ILE A 273 16.66 6.22 -4.53
C ILE A 273 15.17 6.26 -4.89
N ARG A 274 14.59 5.15 -5.37
CA ARG A 274 13.12 5.06 -5.48
C ARG A 274 12.47 5.03 -4.10
N VAL A 275 11.74 6.08 -3.77
CA VAL A 275 10.92 6.13 -2.54
C VAL A 275 9.47 5.74 -2.81
N ALA A 276 8.78 5.19 -1.82
CA ALA A 276 7.35 4.91 -1.85
C ALA A 276 6.60 6.17 -1.45
N PHE A 277 5.52 6.45 -2.17
CA PHE A 277 4.57 7.48 -1.81
C PHE A 277 3.23 6.84 -1.47
N ASP A 278 2.95 6.75 -0.18
CA ASP A 278 1.68 6.28 0.33
C ASP A 278 0.86 7.49 0.74
N SER A 279 -0.26 7.68 0.05
CA SER A 279 -1.12 8.82 0.28
C SER A 279 -0.37 10.17 0.21
N GLY A 280 0.50 10.34 -0.79
CA GLY A 280 1.30 11.54 -1.00
C GLY A 280 2.50 11.71 -0.05
N LYS A 281 2.57 10.92 1.03
CA LYS A 281 3.69 10.94 1.96
C LYS A 281 4.78 9.99 1.50
N CYS A 282 6.03 10.44 1.53
CA CYS A 282 7.15 9.53 1.42
C CYS A 282 7.23 8.63 2.65
N THR A 283 7.12 7.32 2.41
CA THR A 283 7.20 6.28 3.43
C THR A 283 8.50 5.48 3.37
N GLY A 284 9.34 5.77 2.38
CA GLY A 284 10.74 5.35 2.35
C GLY A 284 11.15 4.51 1.15
N PRO A 285 12.40 4.04 1.13
CA PRO A 285 13.39 4.21 2.20
C PRO A 285 13.98 5.64 2.25
N ASP A 286 14.55 6.01 3.39
CA ASP A 286 15.48 7.15 3.55
C ASP A 286 15.06 8.51 2.97
N CYS A 287 13.76 8.85 3.02
CA CYS A 287 13.18 10.09 2.47
C CYS A 287 13.99 11.36 2.79
N ALA A 288 14.35 11.54 4.06
CA ALA A 288 15.05 12.74 4.51
C ALA A 288 16.47 12.85 3.95
N MET A 289 17.19 11.73 3.82
CA MET A 289 18.57 11.71 3.32
C MET A 289 18.61 11.93 1.81
N ASP A 290 17.73 11.24 1.07
CA ASP A 290 17.69 11.34 -0.40
C ASP A 290 17.56 12.81 -0.80
N TRP A 291 16.62 13.54 -0.20
CA TRP A 291 16.37 14.93 -0.59
C TRP A 291 17.32 15.96 0.03
N SER A 292 17.89 15.70 1.21
CA SER A 292 18.89 16.63 1.77
C SER A 292 20.16 16.68 0.93
N ASP A 293 20.58 15.51 0.44
CA ASP A 293 21.90 15.33 -0.19
C ASP A 293 21.83 15.43 -1.71
N TYR A 294 20.72 14.97 -2.30
CA TYR A 294 20.55 14.85 -3.75
C TYR A 294 19.41 15.71 -4.31
N GLY A 295 18.69 16.45 -3.45
CA GLY A 295 17.52 17.22 -3.84
C GLY A 295 16.31 16.34 -4.12
N TYR A 296 15.19 16.92 -4.53
CA TYR A 296 13.98 16.19 -4.89
C TYR A 296 14.14 15.51 -6.25
N ASN A 297 15.05 14.54 -6.36
CA ASN A 297 15.33 13.80 -7.58
C ASN A 297 14.26 12.77 -7.91
N VAL A 298 14.13 12.45 -9.20
CA VAL A 298 13.43 11.24 -9.61
C VAL A 298 14.23 10.03 -9.14
N GLY A 299 13.58 9.16 -8.37
CA GLY A 299 14.17 7.92 -7.90
C GLY A 299 13.87 6.76 -8.84
N CYS A 300 14.75 5.76 -8.88
CA CYS A 300 14.46 4.52 -9.60
C CYS A 300 14.97 3.26 -8.87
N ASN A 301 14.33 2.13 -9.12
CA ASN A 301 14.90 0.81 -8.88
C ASN A 301 14.41 -0.18 -9.92
N LYS A 302 15.22 -1.21 -10.17
CA LYS A 302 14.82 -2.34 -10.99
C LYS A 302 14.00 -3.30 -10.13
N LEU A 303 12.96 -3.89 -10.69
CA LEU A 303 12.23 -4.96 -10.03
C LEU A 303 13.17 -6.16 -9.83
N GLY A 304 13.20 -6.68 -8.61
CA GLY A 304 14.18 -7.69 -8.18
C GLY A 304 15.39 -7.11 -7.44
N ASP A 305 15.62 -5.80 -7.55
CA ASP A 305 16.66 -5.09 -6.83
C ASP A 305 16.08 -4.21 -5.70
N TRP A 306 16.91 -3.86 -4.72
CA TRP A 306 16.57 -2.93 -3.64
C TRP A 306 16.12 -1.56 -4.20
N PRO A 307 15.12 -0.86 -3.60
CA PRO A 307 14.49 -1.10 -2.29
C PRO A 307 13.46 -2.23 -2.18
N PHE A 308 12.51 -2.30 -3.10
CA PHE A 308 11.47 -3.32 -3.15
C PHE A 308 10.86 -3.32 -4.55
N PRO A 309 10.46 -4.49 -5.09
CA PRO A 309 10.67 -5.85 -4.57
C PRO A 309 12.12 -6.34 -4.77
N THR A 310 12.66 -7.10 -3.81
CA THR A 310 14.03 -7.65 -3.81
C THR A 310 14.08 -9.14 -4.15
N TYR A 311 13.09 -9.63 -4.87
CA TYR A 311 12.93 -11.02 -5.26
C TYR A 311 12.59 -11.12 -6.75
N ASP A 312 12.78 -12.30 -7.35
CA ASP A 312 12.44 -12.52 -8.75
C ASP A 312 10.95 -12.24 -8.98
N THR A 313 10.71 -11.29 -9.88
CA THR A 313 9.37 -10.77 -10.13
C THR A 313 8.68 -11.45 -11.30
N HIS A 314 9.41 -12.16 -12.16
CA HIS A 314 8.93 -12.62 -13.47
C HIS A 314 8.45 -11.48 -14.39
N PHE A 315 8.94 -10.26 -14.17
CA PHE A 315 8.72 -9.07 -15.02
C PHE A 315 10.06 -8.44 -15.38
N ASP A 316 10.82 -9.17 -16.19
CA ASP A 316 12.16 -8.77 -16.63
C ASP A 316 12.18 -7.36 -17.23
N GLY A 317 13.16 -6.57 -16.80
CA GLY A 317 13.27 -5.17 -17.23
C GLY A 317 12.31 -4.21 -16.53
N GLY A 318 11.50 -4.68 -15.57
CA GLY A 318 10.67 -3.84 -14.72
C GLY A 318 11.47 -2.77 -13.97
N ILE A 319 11.00 -1.52 -14.04
CA ILE A 319 11.56 -0.37 -13.32
C ILE A 319 10.42 0.38 -12.65
N TRP A 320 10.64 0.72 -11.39
CA TRP A 320 9.82 1.68 -10.66
C TRP A 320 10.49 3.04 -10.58
N TYR A 321 9.65 4.06 -10.54
CA TYR A 321 10.04 5.46 -10.39
C TYR A 321 9.29 6.12 -9.23
N SER A 322 9.90 7.15 -8.66
CA SER A 322 9.26 8.04 -7.68
C SER A 322 9.35 9.48 -8.16
N LEU A 323 8.22 10.19 -8.16
CA LEU A 323 8.10 11.57 -8.63
C LEU A 323 7.80 12.49 -7.42
N PRO A 324 8.82 13.03 -6.73
CA PRO A 324 8.61 13.92 -5.59
C PRO A 324 8.06 15.28 -6.06
N GLY A 325 6.87 15.62 -5.59
CA GLY A 325 6.26 16.95 -5.69
C GLY A 325 6.41 17.72 -4.39
N ALA A 326 5.63 18.79 -4.22
CA ALA A 326 5.73 19.63 -3.04
C ALA A 326 5.23 18.93 -1.77
N CYS A 327 5.82 19.28 -0.62
CA CYS A 327 5.49 18.73 0.69
C CYS A 327 5.46 17.18 0.79
N PRO A 328 6.50 16.49 0.29
CA PRO A 328 6.51 15.03 0.26
C PRO A 328 6.72 14.38 1.65
N SER A 329 6.99 15.15 2.72
CA SER A 329 7.06 14.63 4.09
C SER A 329 5.69 14.41 4.76
N LEU A 330 4.63 14.99 4.21
CA LEU A 330 3.27 14.90 4.73
C LEU A 330 2.38 14.10 3.80
N SER A 331 1.34 13.48 4.37
CA SER A 331 0.24 12.96 3.55
C SER A 331 -0.63 14.14 3.15
N TYR A 332 -1.38 13.99 2.06
CA TYR A 332 -2.28 15.04 1.61
C TYR A 332 -3.35 15.46 2.61
N LEU A 333 -3.67 14.61 3.58
CA LEU A 333 -4.62 14.96 4.64
C LEU A 333 -4.03 15.99 5.61
N HIS A 334 -2.71 16.11 5.63
CA HIS A 334 -1.94 17.02 6.49
C HIS A 334 -1.39 18.24 5.73
N GLU A 335 -1.47 18.27 4.39
CA GLU A 335 -0.90 19.38 3.59
C GLU A 335 -1.55 20.74 3.92
N THR A 336 -2.80 20.76 4.36
CA THR A 336 -3.51 21.99 4.76
C THR A 336 -3.21 22.44 6.19
N ASP A 337 -2.64 21.54 7.02
CA ASP A 337 -2.27 21.83 8.40
C ASP A 337 -0.93 22.54 8.52
N ASP A 338 -0.04 22.30 7.56
CA ASP A 338 1.27 22.94 7.49
C ASP A 338 1.47 23.59 6.11
N PRO A 339 0.89 24.79 5.90
CA PRO A 339 1.14 25.54 4.67
C PRO A 339 2.62 25.91 4.50
N ALA A 340 3.44 25.88 5.56
CA ALA A 340 4.87 26.12 5.45
C ALA A 340 5.61 24.92 4.82
N CYS A 341 5.04 23.71 4.88
CA CYS A 341 5.63 22.52 4.27
C CYS A 341 5.85 22.69 2.76
N LYS A 342 4.87 23.20 2.00
CA LYS A 342 5.04 23.44 0.56
C LYS A 342 6.08 24.53 0.24
N ILE A 343 6.35 25.42 1.19
CA ILE A 343 7.36 26.47 1.05
C ILE A 343 8.76 25.91 1.35
N ASN A 344 8.87 25.11 2.42
CA ASN A 344 10.13 24.54 2.88
C ASN A 344 10.55 23.32 2.05
N GLU A 345 9.58 22.60 1.50
CA GLU A 345 9.74 21.41 0.69
C GLU A 345 9.06 21.60 -0.68
N PRO A 346 9.68 22.37 -1.59
CA PRO A 346 9.08 22.72 -2.88
C PRO A 346 8.90 21.51 -3.82
N GLY A 347 9.54 20.37 -3.55
CA GLY A 347 9.51 19.21 -4.43
C GLY A 347 10.42 19.35 -5.64
N GLY A 348 10.38 18.37 -6.54
CA GLY A 348 11.24 18.32 -7.73
C GLY A 348 10.55 18.74 -9.02
N LYS A 349 9.23 18.97 -8.98
CA LYS A 349 8.43 19.27 -10.15
C LYS A 349 8.66 20.70 -10.62
N CYS A 350 9.15 20.83 -11.83
CA CYS A 350 9.37 22.12 -12.48
C CYS A 350 8.09 22.65 -13.13
N PRO A 351 7.90 23.99 -13.18
CA PRO A 351 6.89 24.60 -14.04
C PRO A 351 7.21 24.47 -15.54
N GLY A 352 8.44 24.08 -15.91
CA GLY A 352 8.93 24.02 -17.28
C GLY A 352 9.98 22.94 -17.48
N ILE A 353 11.00 23.22 -18.32
CA ILE A 353 12.09 22.27 -18.60
C ILE A 353 12.95 22.10 -17.34
N PRO A 354 13.23 20.85 -16.91
CA PRO A 354 14.09 20.59 -15.77
C PRO A 354 15.49 21.19 -15.87
N THR A 355 15.85 21.94 -14.84
CA THR A 355 17.15 22.60 -14.70
C THR A 355 18.17 21.71 -14.00
N GLY A 356 17.73 20.70 -13.25
CA GLY A 356 18.57 19.88 -12.39
C GLY A 356 18.98 20.57 -11.10
N ALA A 357 18.39 21.72 -10.77
CA ALA A 357 18.40 22.23 -9.41
C ALA A 357 17.62 21.27 -8.50
N GLY A 358 17.91 21.28 -7.19
CA GLY A 358 17.33 20.36 -6.23
C GLY A 358 15.81 20.48 -6.08
N ASP A 359 15.24 21.61 -6.47
CA ASP A 359 13.81 21.92 -6.48
C ASP A 359 13.19 21.89 -7.90
N CYS A 360 13.96 21.50 -8.92
CA CYS A 360 13.50 21.44 -10.29
C CYS A 360 14.28 20.38 -11.09
N THR A 361 13.83 19.13 -10.95
CA THR A 361 14.48 17.92 -11.49
C THR A 361 13.61 17.18 -12.50
N TRP A 362 12.29 17.37 -12.49
CA TRP A 362 11.39 16.69 -13.43
C TRP A 362 10.16 17.52 -13.81
N ASN A 363 9.55 17.18 -14.94
CA ASN A 363 8.23 17.65 -15.34
C ASN A 363 7.59 16.57 -16.22
N TYR A 364 6.28 16.64 -16.45
CA TYR A 364 5.57 15.68 -17.27
C TYR A 364 4.50 16.34 -18.13
N GLU A 365 4.11 15.64 -19.18
CA GLU A 365 2.89 15.89 -19.93
C GLU A 365 2.10 14.59 -20.11
N ASN A 366 0.77 14.70 -20.11
CA ASN A 366 -0.10 13.56 -20.40
C ASN A 366 0.10 13.13 -21.86
N ALA A 367 0.41 11.85 -22.06
CA ALA A 367 0.79 11.29 -23.36
C ALA A 367 -0.09 10.11 -23.79
N GLY A 368 -1.22 9.91 -23.09
CA GLY A 368 -2.24 8.93 -23.42
C GLY A 368 -2.69 8.10 -22.22
N GLU A 369 -3.70 7.27 -22.46
CA GLU A 369 -4.16 6.26 -21.50
C GLU A 369 -4.78 5.04 -22.22
N LEU A 370 -4.85 3.94 -21.48
CA LEU A 370 -5.62 2.74 -21.81
C LEU A 370 -6.55 2.38 -20.66
N ARG A 371 -7.76 1.89 -20.98
CA ARG A 371 -8.62 1.28 -19.98
C ARG A 371 -8.13 -0.13 -19.71
N LEU A 372 -8.20 -0.57 -18.45
CA LEU A 372 -7.78 -1.95 -18.11
C LEU A 372 -8.63 -2.99 -18.86
N THR A 373 -9.91 -2.68 -19.12
CA THR A 373 -10.80 -3.51 -19.93
C THR A 373 -10.30 -3.74 -21.36
N ASP A 374 -9.43 -2.88 -21.88
CA ASP A 374 -8.85 -3.06 -23.21
C ASP A 374 -7.81 -4.20 -23.23
N LEU A 375 -7.12 -4.44 -22.11
CA LEU A 375 -6.08 -5.49 -22.00
C LEU A 375 -6.64 -6.90 -22.21
N TYR A 376 -7.90 -7.10 -21.82
CA TYR A 376 -8.58 -8.39 -21.89
C TYR A 376 -9.86 -8.32 -22.72
N ARG A 377 -9.89 -7.46 -23.76
CA ARG A 377 -11.05 -7.36 -24.64
C ARG A 377 -11.41 -8.68 -25.33
N ASP A 378 -10.38 -9.44 -25.72
CA ASP A 378 -10.52 -10.69 -26.48
C ASP A 378 -10.35 -11.95 -25.61
N ARG A 379 -10.34 -11.81 -24.28
CA ARG A 379 -10.15 -12.91 -23.33
C ARG A 379 -10.96 -12.71 -22.06
N ASP A 380 -11.25 -13.80 -21.35
CA ASP A 380 -11.84 -13.69 -20.02
C ASP A 380 -10.90 -12.93 -19.06
N HIS A 381 -11.47 -12.06 -18.23
CA HIS A 381 -10.74 -11.22 -17.27
C HIS A 381 -9.90 -12.07 -16.29
N LYS A 382 -10.48 -13.12 -15.72
CA LYS A 382 -9.78 -14.00 -14.78
C LYS A 382 -8.69 -14.78 -15.49
N ALA A 383 -8.95 -15.22 -16.72
CA ALA A 383 -7.95 -15.91 -17.55
C ALA A 383 -6.79 -14.99 -17.95
N PHE A 384 -7.00 -13.68 -18.13
CA PHE A 384 -5.94 -12.74 -18.48
C PHE A 384 -4.92 -12.59 -17.34
N TRP A 385 -5.40 -12.45 -16.10
CA TRP A 385 -4.58 -12.29 -14.89
C TRP A 385 -4.12 -13.62 -14.27
N ALA A 386 -4.59 -14.76 -14.80
CA ALA A 386 -4.11 -16.07 -14.39
C ALA A 386 -2.64 -16.28 -14.83
N GLY A 387 -1.93 -17.13 -14.07
CA GLY A 387 -0.54 -17.47 -14.34
C GLY A 387 0.45 -16.36 -13.96
N ASN A 388 1.68 -16.75 -13.68
CA ASN A 388 2.75 -15.84 -13.25
C ASN A 388 4.14 -16.30 -13.72
N SER A 389 4.20 -17.10 -14.78
CA SER A 389 5.48 -17.43 -15.43
C SER A 389 5.99 -16.26 -16.26
N ASP A 390 7.29 -16.25 -16.58
CA ASP A 390 7.93 -15.23 -17.42
C ASP A 390 7.18 -15.04 -18.75
N ALA A 391 6.83 -16.14 -19.43
CA ALA A 391 6.12 -16.08 -20.70
C ALA A 391 4.70 -15.50 -20.57
N GLU A 392 3.99 -15.81 -19.48
CA GLU A 392 2.64 -15.28 -19.24
C GLU A 392 2.68 -13.80 -18.90
N ASN A 393 3.65 -13.37 -18.11
CA ASN A 393 3.83 -11.97 -17.72
C ASN A 393 4.34 -11.11 -18.88
N GLN A 394 5.29 -11.63 -19.65
CA GLN A 394 5.75 -11.00 -20.88
C GLN A 394 4.59 -10.78 -21.86
N ARG A 395 3.71 -11.78 -22.05
CA ARG A 395 2.49 -11.63 -22.87
C ARG A 395 1.59 -10.50 -22.38
N LYS A 396 1.40 -10.34 -21.06
CA LYS A 396 0.56 -9.26 -20.50
C LYS A 396 1.16 -7.89 -20.83
N VAL A 397 2.47 -7.74 -20.69
CA VAL A 397 3.22 -6.53 -21.05
C VAL A 397 3.08 -6.25 -22.56
N GLU A 398 3.27 -7.25 -23.40
CA GLU A 398 3.16 -7.13 -24.87
C GLU A 398 1.77 -6.67 -25.30
N VAL A 399 0.71 -7.21 -24.73
CA VAL A 399 -0.66 -6.76 -25.02
C VAL A 399 -0.84 -5.28 -24.70
N ALA A 400 -0.38 -4.83 -23.53
CA ALA A 400 -0.47 -3.41 -23.17
C ALA A 400 0.39 -2.55 -24.11
N ARG A 401 1.59 -3.02 -24.47
CA ARG A 401 2.52 -2.33 -25.37
C ARG A 401 1.92 -2.15 -26.74
N ASP A 402 1.38 -3.21 -27.33
CA ASP A 402 0.77 -3.19 -28.66
C ASP A 402 -0.43 -2.24 -28.71
N LEU A 403 -1.24 -2.20 -27.64
CA LEU A 403 -2.36 -1.27 -27.53
C LEU A 403 -1.89 0.20 -27.44
N PHE A 404 -0.84 0.49 -26.67
CA PHE A 404 -0.27 1.83 -26.62
C PHE A 404 0.36 2.22 -27.96
N VAL A 405 1.12 1.32 -28.59
CA VAL A 405 1.75 1.53 -29.91
C VAL A 405 0.70 1.80 -30.98
N ALA A 406 -0.37 1.01 -31.01
CA ALA A 406 -1.46 1.19 -31.97
C ALA A 406 -2.17 2.53 -31.80
N LYS A 407 -2.31 3.02 -30.55
CA LYS A 407 -3.07 4.24 -30.25
C LYS A 407 -2.22 5.52 -30.30
N TYR A 408 -0.94 5.45 -29.93
CA TYR A 408 -0.09 6.62 -29.71
C TYR A 408 1.31 6.53 -30.35
N GLY A 409 1.63 5.41 -31.02
CA GLY A 409 2.95 5.14 -31.57
C GLY A 409 3.93 4.54 -30.54
N PRO A 410 5.12 4.11 -31.01
CA PRO A 410 6.12 3.49 -30.16
C PRO A 410 6.70 4.47 -29.13
N ASP A 411 7.06 3.93 -27.96
CA ASP A 411 7.74 4.71 -26.94
C ASP A 411 9.19 5.02 -27.32
N PRO A 412 9.74 6.15 -26.86
CA PRO A 412 11.18 6.35 -26.89
C PRO A 412 11.90 5.29 -26.04
N PRO A 413 13.22 5.10 -26.25
CA PRO A 413 14.01 4.18 -25.43
C PRO A 413 13.89 4.49 -23.94
N VAL A 414 13.69 3.45 -23.12
CA VAL A 414 13.65 3.58 -21.66
C VAL A 414 15.08 3.77 -21.16
N PRO A 415 15.39 4.87 -20.42
CA PRO A 415 16.71 5.04 -19.84
C PRO A 415 16.98 3.94 -18.80
N PRO A 416 18.23 3.46 -18.68
CA PRO A 416 18.57 2.49 -17.65
C PRO A 416 18.38 3.13 -16.28
N CYS A 417 17.80 2.38 -15.33
CA CYS A 417 17.88 2.74 -13.93
C CYS A 417 19.34 2.55 -13.46
N ASP A 418 20.06 3.67 -13.34
CA ASP A 418 21.47 3.74 -13.00
C ASP A 418 21.74 4.07 -11.52
N PHE A 419 20.66 4.12 -10.72
CA PHE A 419 20.74 4.20 -9.27
C PHE A 419 21.67 3.10 -8.71
N SER A 420 22.54 3.49 -7.78
CA SER A 420 23.48 2.59 -7.14
C SER A 420 23.52 2.85 -5.63
N GLN A 421 23.07 1.86 -4.87
CA GLN A 421 23.15 1.85 -3.42
C GLN A 421 24.59 2.07 -2.93
N ALA A 422 25.57 1.44 -3.58
CA ALA A 422 26.99 1.59 -3.23
C ALA A 422 27.49 3.03 -3.43
N LYS A 423 27.01 3.76 -4.43
CA LYS A 423 27.41 5.15 -4.65
C LYS A 423 26.73 6.13 -3.68
N VAL A 424 25.53 5.81 -3.23
CA VAL A 424 24.77 6.66 -2.29
C VAL A 424 25.20 6.43 -0.84
N PHE A 425 25.37 5.17 -0.42
CA PHE A 425 25.67 4.82 0.97
C PHE A 425 27.12 4.37 1.20
N GLY A 426 27.89 4.11 0.14
CA GLY A 426 29.30 3.77 0.24
C GLY A 426 30.13 4.99 0.64
N ARG A 427 30.92 4.84 1.69
CA ARG A 427 31.89 5.84 2.16
C ARG A 427 33.17 5.82 1.34
#